data_AF-A0A4Z1KW55-F1
#
_entry.id   AF-A0A4Z1KW55-F1
#
_cell.length_a   1.000
_cell.length_b   1.000
_cell.length_c   1.000
_cell.angle_alpha   90.00
_cell.angle_beta   90.00
_cell.angle_gamma   90.00
#
_symmetry.space_group_name_H-M   'P 1'
#
loop_
_entity.id
_entity.type
_entity.pdbx_description
1 polymer ?
#
loop_
_entity_poly.entity_id
_entity_poly.type
_entity_poly.pdbx_seq_one_letter_code
_entity_poly.pdbx_strand_id
1 'polypeptide(L)'
;MESKSSLEDVSIGSRLLLICWPLYLISGILIMLRLIAKAKYHLAFALEDLLVILAMISGICHISLNTWGISFGLGRHIMFLTETQAAMAIRAEFIGEPFGIISPILGRISFAVYLLRILGHQQNIRRFLYFLIAQNAIINLMALIQIFFECSDISYNWNRVGHEDQCWSMGTQAAIGYFQGSSSSLTDLVLTILPVAMVINLHIPMHLKLLLSFLLGVSLFAFIAAVIRTYCIMGSNDDITFTSVRYIIWCAVENCTVIITSSIPFLRPLFRSAPKPYIEVKNSPTPKIIQPNEIEYRNSREILADPEAIQEEIDYLGDKKDDVNIESHSLV
;
A
#
# COMPACT_ATOMS: atom_id res chain seq x y z
N MET A 1 9.31 -43.88 18.42
CA MET A 1 7.97 -43.72 19.04
C MET A 1 8.01 -43.12 20.44
N GLU A 2 9.20 -42.83 21.01
CA GLU A 2 9.36 -42.37 22.40
C GLU A 2 9.39 -40.84 22.62
N SER A 3 9.24 -39.99 21.60
CA SER A 3 9.23 -38.53 21.79
C SER A 3 7.84 -37.87 21.76
N LYS A 4 6.75 -38.67 21.74
CA LYS A 4 5.36 -38.14 21.73
C LYS A 4 4.76 -37.97 23.14
N SER A 5 5.41 -38.48 24.20
CA SER A 5 4.86 -38.54 25.56
C SER A 5 5.22 -37.35 26.46
N SER A 6 5.96 -36.36 25.96
CA SER A 6 6.41 -35.19 26.75
C SER A 6 5.90 -33.84 26.23
N LEU A 7 4.85 -33.83 25.42
CA LEU A 7 4.21 -32.59 24.98
C LEU A 7 3.14 -32.21 26.01
N GLU A 8 3.37 -31.11 26.73
CA GLU A 8 2.37 -30.51 27.61
C GLU A 8 1.18 -29.97 26.76
N ASP A 9 -0.06 -30.06 27.26
CA ASP A 9 -1.24 -29.43 26.64
C ASP A 9 -1.15 -27.91 26.81
N VAL A 10 -0.33 -27.28 25.96
CA VAL A 10 -0.16 -25.83 25.91
C VAL A 10 -1.04 -25.27 24.80
N SER A 11 -1.97 -24.39 25.16
CA SER A 11 -2.75 -23.61 24.20
C SER A 11 -2.09 -22.26 23.90
N ILE A 12 -1.75 -22.01 22.64
CA ILE A 12 -1.18 -20.74 22.18
C ILE A 12 -2.27 -19.80 21.62
N GLY A 13 -3.50 -20.29 21.42
CA GLY A 13 -4.62 -19.50 20.89
C GLY A 13 -4.87 -18.19 21.64
N SER A 14 -4.73 -18.17 22.96
CA SER A 14 -4.88 -16.96 23.78
C SER A 14 -3.85 -15.87 23.42
N ARG A 15 -2.62 -16.27 23.04
CA ARG A 15 -1.57 -15.33 22.63
C ARG A 15 -1.91 -14.64 21.31
N LEU A 16 -2.56 -15.36 20.39
CA LEU A 16 -3.06 -14.77 19.14
C LEU A 16 -4.05 -13.65 19.43
N LEU A 17 -5.02 -13.88 20.31
CA LEU A 17 -6.02 -12.87 20.67
C LEU A 17 -5.38 -11.65 21.33
N LEU A 18 -4.48 -11.88 22.29
CA LEU A 18 -3.78 -10.82 23.03
C LEU A 18 -2.90 -9.94 22.15
N ILE A 19 -2.34 -10.47 21.07
CA ILE A 19 -1.45 -9.73 20.17
C ILE A 19 -2.23 -9.09 19.02
N CYS A 20 -3.07 -9.87 18.34
CA CYS A 20 -3.71 -9.44 17.10
C CYS A 20 -4.78 -8.36 17.32
N TRP A 21 -5.69 -8.52 18.28
CA TRP A 21 -6.78 -7.55 18.48
C TRP A 21 -6.28 -6.14 18.83
N PRO A 22 -5.32 -5.95 19.75
CA PRO A 22 -4.75 -4.63 20.01
C PRO A 22 -4.01 -4.04 18.80
N LEU A 23 -3.27 -4.84 18.04
CA LEU A 23 -2.58 -4.37 16.83
C LEU A 23 -3.55 -3.87 15.76
N TYR A 24 -4.63 -4.61 15.53
CA TYR A 24 -5.69 -4.17 14.62
C TYR A 24 -6.42 -2.94 15.18
N LEU A 25 -6.66 -2.84 16.49
CA LEU A 25 -7.24 -1.64 17.09
C LEU A 25 -6.36 -0.39 16.84
N ILE A 26 -5.05 -0.50 17.07
CA ILE A 26 -4.09 0.59 16.83
C ILE A 26 -4.08 0.97 15.35
N SER A 27 -4.04 -0.01 14.46
CA SER A 27 -4.06 0.20 13.01
C SER A 27 -5.35 0.87 12.55
N GLY A 28 -6.49 0.47 13.12
CA GLY A 28 -7.80 1.07 12.86
C GLY A 28 -7.86 2.53 13.30
N ILE A 29 -7.35 2.85 14.49
CA ILE A 29 -7.27 4.25 14.98
C ILE A 29 -6.43 5.11 14.02
N LEU A 30 -5.32 4.59 13.50
CA LEU A 30 -4.46 5.32 12.56
C LEU A 30 -5.12 5.53 11.19
N ILE A 31 -5.86 4.55 10.68
CA ILE A 31 -6.66 4.73 9.45
C ILE A 31 -7.74 5.80 9.68
N MET A 32 -8.44 5.75 10.82
CA MET A 32 -9.45 6.76 11.16
C MET A 32 -8.83 8.16 11.24
N LEU A 33 -7.66 8.28 11.87
CA LEU A 33 -6.94 9.56 11.95
C LEU A 33 -6.51 10.05 10.56
N ARG A 34 -6.07 9.14 9.67
CA ARG A 34 -5.78 9.46 8.26
C ARG A 34 -7.02 10.00 7.55
N LEU A 35 -8.18 9.37 7.71
CA LEU A 35 -9.44 9.85 7.09
C LEU A 35 -9.87 11.20 7.64
N ILE A 36 -9.79 11.41 8.96
CA ILE A 36 -10.09 12.69 9.61
C ILE A 36 -9.13 13.77 9.13
N ALA A 37 -7.83 13.48 9.01
CA ALA A 37 -6.85 14.42 8.46
C ALA A 37 -7.22 14.81 7.03
N LYS A 38 -7.55 13.85 6.17
CA LYS A 38 -7.95 14.15 4.79
C LYS A 38 -9.23 14.98 4.73
N ALA A 39 -10.23 14.66 5.55
CA ALA A 39 -11.46 15.43 5.65
C ALA A 39 -11.21 16.88 6.14
N LYS A 40 -10.38 17.05 7.19
CA LYS A 40 -10.08 18.36 7.79
C LYS A 40 -9.31 19.28 6.84
N TYR A 41 -8.42 18.74 6.01
CA TYR A 41 -7.64 19.53 5.05
C TYR A 41 -8.22 19.48 3.62
N HIS A 42 -9.48 19.06 3.46
CA HIS A 42 -10.18 18.95 2.17
C HIS A 42 -9.37 18.22 1.07
N LEU A 43 -8.60 17.20 1.46
CA LEU A 43 -7.85 16.36 0.55
C LEU A 43 -8.81 15.37 -0.13
N ALA A 44 -8.71 15.23 -1.44
CA ALA A 44 -9.54 14.31 -2.21
C ALA A 44 -9.39 12.85 -1.70
N PHE A 45 -10.53 12.17 -1.54
CA PHE A 45 -10.57 10.74 -1.30
C PHE A 45 -9.99 10.02 -2.53
N ALA A 46 -9.03 9.15 -2.30
CA ALA A 46 -8.25 8.57 -3.38
C ALA A 46 -8.24 7.04 -3.26
N LEU A 47 -7.86 6.38 -4.37
CA LEU A 47 -7.95 4.92 -4.48
C LEU A 47 -7.11 4.22 -3.40
N GLU A 48 -6.00 4.83 -2.97
CA GLU A 48 -5.18 4.33 -1.87
C GLU A 48 -5.95 4.23 -0.53
N ASP A 49 -6.91 5.12 -0.26
CA ASP A 49 -7.69 5.09 0.98
C ASP A 49 -8.74 3.97 0.95
N LEU A 50 -9.39 3.77 -0.20
CA LEU A 50 -10.32 2.66 -0.38
C LEU A 50 -9.60 1.32 -0.19
N LEU A 51 -8.43 1.15 -0.81
CA LEU A 51 -7.64 -0.08 -0.70
C LEU A 51 -7.21 -0.37 0.74
N VAL A 52 -6.78 0.64 1.52
CA VAL A 52 -6.36 0.41 2.91
C VAL A 52 -7.54 0.08 3.82
N ILE A 53 -8.73 0.64 3.55
CA ILE A 53 -9.95 0.28 4.28
C ILE A 53 -10.35 -1.17 3.98
N LEU A 54 -10.32 -1.57 2.70
CA LEU A 54 -10.60 -2.95 2.31
C LEU A 54 -9.56 -3.94 2.88
N ALA A 55 -8.29 -3.54 2.94
CA ALA A 55 -7.24 -4.29 3.63
C ALA A 55 -7.60 -4.48 5.11
N MET A 56 -8.02 -3.42 5.80
CA MET A 56 -8.40 -3.50 7.20
C MET A 56 -9.60 -4.44 7.44
N ILE A 57 -10.64 -4.31 6.62
CA ILE A 57 -11.86 -5.15 6.73
C ILE A 57 -11.51 -6.63 6.54
N SER A 58 -10.76 -6.96 5.48
CA SER A 58 -10.32 -8.33 5.24
C SER A 58 -9.44 -8.88 6.37
N GLY A 59 -8.56 -8.05 6.94
CA GLY A 59 -7.74 -8.45 8.09
C GLY A 59 -8.56 -8.72 9.35
N ILE A 60 -9.59 -7.90 9.64
CA ILE A 60 -10.52 -8.13 10.75
C ILE A 60 -11.31 -9.43 10.53
N CYS A 61 -11.80 -9.69 9.31
CA CYS A 61 -12.47 -10.94 8.97
C CYS A 61 -11.55 -12.15 9.22
N HIS A 62 -10.30 -12.07 8.79
CA HIS A 62 -9.30 -13.12 9.02
C HIS A 62 -9.07 -13.41 10.51
N ILE A 63 -8.82 -12.38 11.33
CA ILE A 63 -8.65 -12.56 12.79
C ILE A 63 -9.93 -13.09 13.45
N SER A 64 -11.10 -12.65 13.01
CA SER A 64 -12.39 -13.07 13.58
C SER A 64 -12.66 -14.55 13.32
N LEU A 65 -12.40 -15.02 12.10
CA LEU A 65 -12.52 -16.44 11.74
C LEU A 65 -11.53 -17.31 12.51
N ASN A 66 -10.30 -16.85 12.70
CA ASN A 66 -9.32 -17.55 13.55
C ASN A 66 -9.71 -17.54 15.03
N THR A 67 -10.33 -16.47 15.53
CA THR A 67 -10.88 -16.39 16.89
C THR A 67 -11.99 -17.42 17.09
N TRP A 68 -12.83 -17.61 16.07
CA TRP A 68 -13.82 -18.68 16.07
C TRP A 68 -13.15 -20.06 16.07
N GLY A 69 -12.11 -20.28 15.25
CA GLY A 69 -11.31 -21.50 15.26
C GLY A 69 -10.67 -21.82 16.62
N ILE A 70 -10.19 -20.81 17.35
CA ILE A 70 -9.61 -20.96 18.70
C ILE A 70 -10.64 -21.56 19.67
N SER A 71 -11.93 -21.22 19.51
CA SER A 71 -13.00 -21.76 20.34
C SER A 71 -13.17 -23.28 20.16
N PHE A 72 -12.71 -23.84 19.05
CA PHE A 72 -12.68 -25.29 18.76
C PHE A 72 -11.32 -25.95 19.03
N GLY A 73 -10.33 -25.22 19.54
CA GLY A 73 -9.02 -25.76 19.89
C GLY A 73 -7.87 -25.38 18.95
N LEU A 74 -8.07 -24.43 18.02
CA LEU A 74 -6.97 -23.87 17.22
C LEU A 74 -5.85 -23.33 18.14
N GLY A 75 -4.62 -23.80 17.96
CA GLY A 75 -3.48 -23.47 18.81
C GLY A 75 -3.17 -24.45 19.96
N ARG A 76 -3.89 -25.57 20.07
CA ARG A 76 -3.48 -26.76 20.83
C ARG A 76 -2.87 -27.79 19.88
N HIS A 77 -2.05 -28.70 20.41
CA HIS A 77 -1.51 -29.81 19.61
C HIS A 77 -2.67 -30.71 19.13
N ILE A 78 -2.62 -31.13 17.86
CA ILE A 78 -3.72 -31.85 17.21
C ILE A 78 -4.08 -33.15 17.94
N MET A 79 -3.10 -33.77 18.59
CA MET A 79 -3.22 -34.97 19.42
C MET A 79 -4.16 -34.84 20.64
N PHE A 80 -4.43 -33.62 21.11
CA PHE A 80 -5.32 -33.38 22.26
C PHE A 80 -6.74 -32.97 21.85
N LEU A 81 -7.03 -32.86 20.55
CA LEU A 81 -8.35 -32.50 20.03
C LEU A 81 -9.14 -33.75 19.64
N THR A 82 -10.47 -33.70 19.79
CA THR A 82 -11.34 -34.69 19.13
C THR A 82 -11.33 -34.46 17.62
N GLU A 83 -11.58 -35.51 16.82
CA GLU A 83 -11.65 -35.39 15.34
C GLU A 83 -12.62 -34.29 14.89
N THR A 84 -13.75 -34.16 15.59
CA THR A 84 -14.75 -33.11 15.33
C THR A 84 -14.24 -31.70 15.65
N GLN A 85 -13.46 -31.53 16.71
CA GLN A 85 -12.86 -30.25 17.09
C GLN A 85 -11.76 -29.86 16.10
N ALA A 86 -10.90 -30.81 15.73
CA ALA A 86 -9.85 -30.62 14.75
C ALA A 86 -10.41 -30.22 13.38
N ALA A 87 -11.45 -30.93 12.89
CA ALA A 87 -12.09 -30.61 11.62
C ALA A 87 -12.70 -29.20 11.60
N MET A 88 -13.37 -28.78 12.70
CA MET A 88 -13.94 -27.43 12.80
C MET A 88 -12.85 -26.34 12.86
N ALA A 89 -11.75 -26.59 13.57
CA ALA A 89 -10.62 -25.66 13.63
C ALA A 89 -9.95 -25.48 12.26
N ILE A 90 -9.67 -26.58 11.55
CA ILE A 90 -9.10 -26.57 10.19
C ILE A 90 -10.04 -25.86 9.21
N ARG A 91 -11.36 -26.11 9.32
CA ARG A 91 -12.35 -25.44 8.48
C ARG A 91 -12.37 -23.93 8.70
N ALA A 92 -12.27 -23.47 9.95
CA ALA A 92 -12.22 -22.04 10.26
C ALA A 92 -10.94 -21.39 9.70
N GLU A 93 -9.80 -22.08 9.79
CA GLU A 93 -8.53 -21.66 9.20
C GLU A 93 -8.62 -21.56 7.68
N PHE A 94 -9.13 -22.60 7.00
CA PHE A 94 -9.33 -22.64 5.55
C PHE A 94 -10.22 -21.49 5.03
N ILE A 95 -11.33 -21.19 5.73
CA ILE A 95 -12.21 -20.07 5.35
C ILE A 95 -11.53 -18.72 5.61
N GLY A 96 -10.66 -18.63 6.63
CA GLY A 96 -9.93 -17.41 6.99
C GLY A 96 -8.76 -17.10 6.06
N GLU A 97 -8.09 -18.11 5.55
CA GLU A 97 -6.82 -17.98 4.81
C GLU A 97 -6.90 -17.04 3.60
N PRO A 98 -7.94 -17.07 2.74
CA PRO A 98 -8.08 -16.13 1.64
C PRO A 98 -8.10 -14.67 2.11
N PHE A 99 -8.78 -14.38 3.21
CA PHE A 99 -8.81 -13.03 3.79
C PHE A 99 -7.45 -12.62 4.36
N GLY A 100 -6.71 -13.58 4.92
CA GLY A 100 -5.34 -13.40 5.38
C GLY A 100 -4.36 -13.06 4.25
N ILE A 101 -4.60 -13.55 3.03
CA ILE A 101 -3.82 -13.23 1.83
C ILE A 101 -4.26 -11.90 1.20
N ILE A 102 -5.56 -11.66 1.06
CA ILE A 102 -6.11 -10.45 0.43
C ILE A 102 -5.71 -9.18 1.18
N SER A 103 -5.75 -9.23 2.52
CA SER A 103 -5.48 -8.06 3.37
C SER A 103 -4.11 -7.40 3.12
N PRO A 104 -2.98 -8.12 3.23
CA PRO A 104 -1.66 -7.52 3.00
C PRO A 104 -1.41 -7.14 1.53
N ILE A 105 -2.05 -7.81 0.55
CA ILE A 105 -1.97 -7.40 -0.87
C ILE A 105 -2.55 -6.00 -1.04
N LEU A 106 -3.78 -5.79 -0.55
CA LEU A 106 -4.46 -4.51 -0.66
C LEU A 106 -3.68 -3.40 0.05
N GLY A 107 -3.06 -3.71 1.20
CA GLY A 107 -2.17 -2.80 1.91
C GLY A 107 -0.94 -2.39 1.07
N ARG A 108 -0.26 -3.36 0.44
CA ARG A 108 0.90 -3.09 -0.42
C ARG A 108 0.54 -2.33 -1.68
N ILE A 109 -0.56 -2.70 -2.34
CA ILE A 109 -1.04 -2.00 -3.54
C ILE A 109 -1.43 -0.57 -3.17
N SER A 110 -2.11 -0.35 -2.03
CA SER A 110 -2.40 0.99 -1.52
C SER A 110 -1.14 1.84 -1.39
N PHE A 111 -0.09 1.29 -0.76
CA PHE A 111 1.18 2.00 -0.60
C PHE A 111 1.92 2.21 -1.93
N ALA A 112 1.93 1.24 -2.83
CA ALA A 112 2.55 1.37 -4.14
C ALA A 112 1.83 2.42 -5.02
N VAL A 113 0.49 2.47 -4.98
CA VAL A 113 -0.31 3.52 -5.64
C VAL A 113 -0.01 4.90 -5.05
N TYR A 114 0.14 4.99 -3.73
CA TYR A 114 0.56 6.21 -3.06
C TYR A 114 1.95 6.68 -3.54
N LEU A 115 2.93 5.77 -3.61
CA LEU A 115 4.25 6.08 -4.16
C LEU A 115 4.19 6.48 -5.63
N LEU A 116 3.29 5.87 -6.42
CA LEU A 116 3.10 6.22 -7.82
C LEU A 116 2.56 7.64 -7.98
N ARG A 117 1.67 8.07 -7.08
CA ARG A 117 1.16 9.44 -7.07
C ARG A 117 2.24 10.48 -6.74
N ILE A 118 3.22 10.14 -5.89
CA ILE A 118 4.26 11.08 -5.44
C ILE A 118 5.48 11.06 -6.35
N LEU A 119 5.97 9.87 -6.70
CA LEU A 119 7.23 9.65 -7.40
C LEU A 119 7.03 9.32 -8.88
N GLY A 120 5.79 9.17 -9.35
CA GLY A 120 5.45 8.77 -10.73
C GLY A 120 5.77 9.81 -11.81
N HIS A 121 6.36 10.95 -11.45
CA HIS A 121 6.88 11.91 -12.43
C HIS A 121 8.06 11.31 -13.24
N GLN A 122 8.88 10.45 -12.63
CA GLN A 122 9.96 9.76 -13.33
C GLN A 122 9.43 8.48 -13.99
N GLN A 123 9.57 8.38 -15.32
CA GLN A 123 9.02 7.27 -16.10
C GLN A 123 9.57 5.89 -15.68
N ASN A 124 10.86 5.82 -15.31
CA ASN A 124 11.50 4.57 -14.88
C ASN A 124 10.91 4.06 -13.56
N ILE A 125 10.75 4.95 -12.57
CA ILE A 125 10.12 4.62 -11.28
C ILE A 125 8.67 4.20 -11.51
N ARG A 126 7.94 4.91 -12.36
CA ARG A 126 6.54 4.60 -12.66
C ARG A 126 6.38 3.19 -13.23
N ARG A 127 7.20 2.82 -14.22
CA ARG A 127 7.21 1.46 -14.79
C ARG A 127 7.58 0.41 -13.73
N PHE A 128 8.57 0.71 -12.89
CA PHE A 128 8.99 -0.19 -11.81
C PHE A 128 7.91 -0.40 -10.75
N LEU A 129 7.18 0.64 -10.35
CA LEU A 129 6.05 0.53 -9.42
C LEU A 129 4.89 -0.28 -10.02
N TYR A 130 4.55 -0.08 -11.29
CA TYR A 130 3.56 -0.92 -11.96
C TYR A 130 3.99 -2.40 -12.02
N PHE A 131 5.28 -2.65 -12.26
CA PHE A 131 5.84 -4.00 -12.20
C PHE A 131 5.68 -4.62 -10.80
N LEU A 132 5.98 -3.88 -9.72
CA LEU A 132 5.78 -4.37 -8.35
C LEU A 132 4.32 -4.67 -8.03
N ILE A 133 3.38 -3.80 -8.46
CA ILE A 133 1.94 -4.03 -8.29
C ILE A 133 1.51 -5.30 -9.03
N ALA A 134 1.92 -5.46 -10.28
CA ALA A 134 1.59 -6.63 -11.09
C ALA A 134 2.20 -7.92 -10.50
N GLN A 135 3.47 -7.89 -10.12
CA GLN A 135 4.17 -9.01 -9.50
C GLN A 135 3.50 -9.43 -8.18
N ASN A 136 3.13 -8.47 -7.33
CA ASN A 136 2.44 -8.76 -6.08
C ASN A 136 1.05 -9.38 -6.33
N ALA A 137 0.29 -8.82 -7.28
CA ALA A 137 -1.03 -9.34 -7.63
C ALA A 137 -0.96 -10.76 -8.21
N ILE A 138 -0.02 -11.04 -9.13
CA ILE A 138 0.11 -12.35 -9.76
C ILE A 138 0.51 -13.42 -8.74
N ILE A 139 1.55 -13.18 -7.94
CA ILE A 139 2.04 -14.18 -6.97
C ILE A 139 0.96 -14.53 -5.95
N ASN A 140 0.23 -13.54 -5.46
CA ASN A 140 -0.80 -13.81 -4.47
C ASN A 140 -2.10 -14.36 -5.08
N LEU A 141 -2.42 -14.03 -6.34
CA LEU A 141 -3.49 -14.70 -7.07
C LEU A 141 -3.19 -16.18 -7.25
N MET A 142 -1.94 -16.54 -7.55
CA MET A 142 -1.51 -17.93 -7.59
C MET A 142 -1.68 -18.62 -6.23
N ALA A 143 -1.32 -17.94 -5.13
CA ALA A 143 -1.52 -18.48 -3.78
C ALA A 143 -3.01 -18.69 -3.44
N LEU A 144 -3.89 -17.75 -3.82
CA LEU A 144 -5.33 -17.91 -3.65
C LEU A 144 -5.88 -19.11 -4.44
N ILE A 145 -5.45 -19.29 -5.69
CA ILE A 145 -5.85 -20.45 -6.49
C ILE A 145 -5.33 -21.73 -5.83
N GLN A 146 -4.09 -21.75 -5.35
CA GLN A 146 -3.51 -22.91 -4.69
C GLN A 146 -4.34 -23.37 -3.49
N ILE A 147 -4.83 -22.46 -2.64
CA ILE A 147 -5.66 -22.82 -1.47
C ILE A 147 -6.88 -23.66 -1.90
N PHE A 148 -7.53 -23.33 -3.03
CA PHE A 148 -8.69 -24.08 -3.48
C PHE A 148 -8.33 -25.38 -4.22
N PHE A 149 -7.17 -25.44 -4.88
CA PHE A 149 -6.78 -26.54 -5.78
C PHE A 149 -5.63 -27.42 -5.25
N GLU A 150 -5.29 -27.33 -3.96
CA GLU A 150 -4.23 -28.13 -3.35
C GLU A 150 -4.58 -29.62 -3.20
N CYS A 151 -5.86 -29.96 -3.16
CA CYS A 151 -6.36 -31.34 -3.10
C CYS A 151 -7.22 -31.67 -4.34
N SER A 152 -7.32 -32.97 -4.67
CA SER A 152 -8.11 -33.44 -5.82
C SER A 152 -9.60 -33.11 -5.71
N ASP A 153 -10.13 -32.96 -4.50
CA ASP A 153 -11.46 -32.46 -4.21
C ASP A 153 -11.34 -31.33 -3.17
N ILE A 154 -12.02 -30.21 -3.43
CA ILE A 154 -12.09 -29.05 -2.55
C ILE A 154 -12.58 -29.46 -1.14
N SER A 155 -13.41 -30.50 -1.07
CA SER A 155 -13.98 -31.00 0.19
C SER A 155 -12.94 -31.58 1.14
N TYR A 156 -11.80 -32.03 0.62
CA TYR A 156 -10.72 -32.59 1.43
C TYR A 156 -9.84 -31.51 2.07
N ASN A 157 -9.87 -30.26 1.59
CA ASN A 157 -9.10 -29.17 2.19
C ASN A 157 -9.52 -28.91 3.65
N TRP A 158 -10.82 -29.01 3.95
CA TRP A 158 -11.35 -28.84 5.31
C TRP A 158 -11.63 -30.16 6.05
N ASN A 159 -11.44 -31.31 5.42
CA ASN A 159 -11.59 -32.64 6.02
C ASN A 159 -10.43 -33.56 5.61
N ARG A 160 -9.22 -33.23 6.10
CA ARG A 160 -7.98 -33.94 5.74
C ARG A 160 -7.84 -35.31 6.40
N VAL A 161 -8.70 -35.65 7.38
CA VAL A 161 -8.64 -36.92 8.11
C VAL A 161 -9.02 -38.08 7.18
N GLY A 162 -8.03 -38.93 6.86
CA GLY A 162 -8.22 -40.12 6.02
C GLY A 162 -8.02 -39.94 4.51
N HIS A 163 -7.61 -38.74 4.06
CA HIS A 163 -7.42 -38.41 2.64
C HIS A 163 -6.08 -37.70 2.35
N GLU A 164 -5.06 -37.96 3.16
CA GLU A 164 -3.75 -37.28 3.09
C GLU A 164 -3.02 -37.49 1.75
N ASP A 165 -3.26 -38.62 1.08
CA ASP A 165 -2.67 -39.01 -0.21
C ASP A 165 -3.28 -38.28 -1.42
N GLN A 166 -4.45 -37.65 -1.25
CA GLN A 166 -5.18 -36.95 -2.31
C GLN A 166 -4.84 -35.44 -2.38
N CYS A 167 -3.94 -34.98 -1.52
CA CYS A 167 -3.50 -33.60 -1.41
C CYS A 167 -2.03 -33.45 -1.79
N TRP A 168 -1.64 -32.25 -2.23
CA TRP A 168 -0.23 -31.96 -2.52
C TRP A 168 0.65 -32.20 -1.30
N SER A 169 1.86 -32.71 -1.54
CA SER A 169 2.80 -32.97 -0.45
C SER A 169 3.10 -31.70 0.35
N MET A 170 3.29 -31.86 1.67
CA MET A 170 3.61 -30.76 2.57
C MET A 170 4.86 -29.98 2.13
N GLY A 171 5.84 -30.67 1.54
CA GLY A 171 7.03 -30.04 0.97
C GLY A 171 6.72 -29.11 -0.21
N THR A 172 5.79 -29.50 -1.09
CA THR A 172 5.34 -28.64 -2.21
C THR A 172 4.62 -27.41 -1.71
N GLN A 173 3.70 -27.57 -0.75
CA GLN A 173 2.96 -26.45 -0.15
C GLN A 173 3.91 -25.46 0.52
N ALA A 174 4.87 -25.98 1.31
CA ALA A 174 5.90 -25.18 1.95
C ALA A 174 6.74 -24.41 0.91
N ALA A 175 7.22 -25.07 -0.15
CA ALA A 175 8.06 -24.45 -1.18
C ALA A 175 7.36 -23.25 -1.86
N ILE A 176 6.05 -23.35 -2.12
CA ILE A 176 5.30 -22.25 -2.71
C ILE A 176 5.09 -21.12 -1.70
N GLY A 177 4.76 -21.46 -0.45
CA GLY A 177 4.68 -20.49 0.65
C GLY A 177 6.00 -19.75 0.87
N TYR A 178 7.15 -20.43 0.72
CA TYR A 178 8.48 -19.83 0.75
C TYR A 178 8.68 -18.82 -0.37
N PHE A 179 8.33 -19.19 -1.59
CA PHE A 179 8.47 -18.32 -2.75
C PHE A 179 7.59 -17.06 -2.61
N GLN A 180 6.33 -17.24 -2.19
CA GLN A 180 5.39 -16.16 -1.93
C GLN A 180 5.89 -15.24 -0.80
N GLY A 181 6.30 -15.82 0.33
CA GLY A 181 6.79 -15.08 1.50
C GLY A 181 8.06 -14.29 1.19
N SER A 182 9.01 -14.90 0.49
CA SER A 182 10.28 -14.27 0.10
C SER A 182 10.05 -13.11 -0.87
N SER A 183 9.19 -13.31 -1.87
CA SER A 183 8.84 -12.28 -2.84
C SER A 183 8.10 -11.11 -2.18
N SER A 184 7.17 -11.39 -1.27
CA SER A 184 6.46 -10.35 -0.51
C SER A 184 7.39 -9.54 0.39
N SER A 185 8.33 -10.22 1.07
CA SER A 185 9.36 -9.58 1.90
C SER A 185 10.28 -8.67 1.09
N LEU A 186 10.67 -9.13 -0.12
CA LEU A 186 11.48 -8.33 -1.04
C LEU A 186 10.71 -7.10 -1.52
N THR A 187 9.43 -7.25 -1.88
CA THR A 187 8.57 -6.12 -2.26
C THR A 187 8.50 -5.08 -1.13
N ASP A 188 8.34 -5.49 0.13
CA ASP A 188 8.27 -4.57 1.28
C ASP A 188 9.58 -3.78 1.47
N LEU A 189 10.72 -4.46 1.34
CA LEU A 189 12.04 -3.85 1.41
C LEU A 189 12.23 -2.82 0.29
N VAL A 190 11.85 -3.18 -0.94
CA VAL A 190 11.95 -2.29 -2.10
C VAL A 190 11.04 -1.06 -1.94
N LEU A 191 9.77 -1.26 -1.57
CA LEU A 191 8.81 -0.16 -1.39
C LEU A 191 9.24 0.78 -0.25
N THR A 192 9.96 0.26 0.75
CA THR A 192 10.51 1.05 1.85
C THR A 192 11.72 1.88 1.43
N ILE A 193 12.66 1.27 0.71
CA ILE A 193 13.93 1.93 0.31
C ILE A 193 13.68 2.97 -0.78
N LEU A 194 12.75 2.72 -1.69
CA LEU A 194 12.49 3.57 -2.85
C LEU A 194 12.22 5.05 -2.50
N PRO A 195 11.27 5.40 -1.61
CA PRO A 195 11.06 6.80 -1.23
C PRO A 195 12.25 7.37 -0.47
N VAL A 196 12.97 6.57 0.31
CA VAL A 196 14.10 7.04 1.11
C VAL A 196 15.29 7.40 0.21
N ALA A 197 15.63 6.54 -0.75
CA ALA A 197 16.72 6.78 -1.69
C ALA A 197 16.50 8.04 -2.54
N MET A 198 15.25 8.30 -2.94
CA MET A 198 14.86 9.52 -3.66
C MET A 198 15.06 10.78 -2.80
N VAL A 199 14.77 10.67 -1.51
CA VAL A 199 14.67 11.79 -0.58
C VAL A 199 16.04 12.14 0.03
N ILE A 200 16.98 11.19 0.13
CA ILE A 200 18.36 11.43 0.64
C ILE A 200 19.13 12.44 -0.22
N ASN A 201 18.89 12.48 -1.53
CA ASN A 201 19.56 13.42 -2.43
C ASN A 201 18.98 14.84 -2.38
N LEU A 202 17.91 15.07 -1.62
CA LEU A 202 17.22 16.35 -1.52
C LEU A 202 17.48 17.00 -0.15
N HIS A 203 17.83 18.29 -0.15
CA HIS A 203 18.08 19.05 1.08
C HIS A 203 16.78 19.17 1.89
N ILE A 204 16.68 18.39 2.97
CA ILE A 204 15.43 18.19 3.69
C ILE A 204 15.54 18.61 5.16
N PRO A 205 14.50 19.26 5.71
CA PRO A 205 14.49 19.66 7.11
C PRO A 205 14.49 18.46 8.06
N MET A 206 15.13 18.64 9.23
CA MET A 206 15.43 17.58 10.21
C MET A 206 14.20 16.77 10.65
N HIS A 207 13.02 17.40 10.75
CA HIS A 207 11.79 16.68 11.13
C HIS A 207 11.36 15.64 10.12
N LEU A 208 11.57 15.89 8.82
CA LEU A 208 11.26 14.94 7.77
C LEU A 208 12.32 13.83 7.73
N LYS A 209 13.58 14.14 8.05
CA LYS A 209 14.64 13.13 8.24
C LYS A 209 14.31 12.16 9.38
N LEU A 210 13.80 12.68 10.50
CA LEU A 210 13.36 11.84 11.63
C LEU A 210 12.17 10.95 11.25
N LEU A 211 11.17 11.51 10.54
CA LEU A 211 10.02 10.75 10.05
C LEU A 211 10.43 9.60 9.11
N LEU A 212 11.36 9.88 8.18
CA LEU A 212 11.90 8.86 7.29
C LEU A 212 12.65 7.77 8.05
N SER A 213 13.47 8.15 9.04
CA SER A 213 14.17 7.19 9.89
C SER A 213 13.21 6.29 10.66
N PHE A 214 12.09 6.84 11.14
CA PHE A 214 11.04 6.07 11.81
C PHE A 214 10.36 5.10 10.84
N LEU A 215 9.98 5.56 9.65
CA LEU A 215 9.40 4.71 8.60
C LEU A 215 10.32 3.54 8.23
N LEU A 216 11.63 3.80 8.06
CA LEU A 216 12.62 2.76 7.82
C LEU A 216 12.67 1.72 8.94
N GLY A 217 12.65 2.16 10.21
CA GLY A 217 12.67 1.26 11.36
C GLY A 217 11.43 0.35 11.41
N VAL A 218 10.25 0.94 11.21
CA VAL A 218 8.97 0.20 11.19
C VAL A 218 8.93 -0.79 10.02
N SER A 219 9.41 -0.40 8.84
CA SER A 219 9.51 -1.30 7.70
C SER A 219 10.53 -2.42 7.87
N LEU A 220 11.67 -2.16 8.52
CA LEU A 220 12.65 -3.20 8.85
C LEU A 220 12.04 -4.22 9.81
N PHE A 221 11.23 -3.76 10.76
CA PHE A 221 10.47 -4.64 11.63
C PHE A 221 9.46 -5.51 10.86
N ALA A 222 8.76 -4.95 9.86
CA ALA A 222 7.90 -5.74 8.97
C ALA A 222 8.68 -6.81 8.20
N PHE A 223 9.88 -6.47 7.71
CA PHE A 223 10.75 -7.42 7.02
C PHE A 223 11.19 -8.57 7.94
N ILE A 224 11.63 -8.26 9.17
CA ILE A 224 12.00 -9.28 10.16
C ILE A 224 10.80 -10.18 10.48
N ALA A 225 9.61 -9.60 10.65
CA ALA A 225 8.38 -10.35 10.86
C ALA A 225 8.09 -11.32 9.71
N ALA A 226 8.25 -10.87 8.46
CA ALA A 226 8.05 -11.70 7.27
C ALA A 226 9.09 -12.82 7.13
N VAL A 227 10.35 -12.58 7.52
CA VAL A 227 11.39 -13.62 7.58
C VAL A 227 11.03 -14.68 8.63
N ILE A 228 10.60 -14.27 9.82
CA ILE A 228 10.23 -15.22 10.88
C ILE A 228 8.99 -16.02 10.47
N ARG A 229 7.99 -15.39 9.84
CA ARG A 229 6.83 -16.08 9.25
C ARG A 229 7.29 -17.18 8.29
N THR A 230 8.20 -16.83 7.39
CA THR A 230 8.72 -17.74 6.35
C THR A 230 9.47 -18.92 7.00
N TYR A 231 10.25 -18.67 8.05
CA TYR A 231 10.92 -19.73 8.82
C TYR A 231 9.92 -20.66 9.56
N CYS A 232 8.80 -20.14 10.04
CA CYS A 232 7.78 -20.95 10.71
C CYS A 232 7.18 -22.03 9.78
N ILE A 233 7.15 -21.78 8.46
CA ILE A 233 6.68 -22.75 7.47
C ILE A 233 7.63 -23.98 7.42
N MET A 234 8.94 -23.84 7.70
CA MET A 234 9.91 -24.96 7.69
C MET A 234 9.72 -25.95 8.82
N GLY A 235 9.31 -25.43 9.98
CA GLY A 235 9.25 -26.21 11.22
C GLY A 235 8.00 -27.06 11.36
N SER A 236 7.10 -27.03 10.38
CA SER A 236 5.72 -27.53 10.52
C SER A 236 5.56 -29.06 10.39
N ASN A 237 6.63 -29.85 10.46
CA ASN A 237 6.58 -31.26 10.05
C ASN A 237 5.67 -32.18 10.89
N ASP A 238 5.30 -31.82 12.13
CA ASP A 238 4.54 -32.72 13.02
C ASP A 238 3.28 -32.11 13.67
N ASP A 239 3.14 -30.78 13.78
CA ASP A 239 2.00 -30.12 14.45
C ASP A 239 1.52 -28.88 13.69
N ILE A 240 0.60 -29.09 12.73
CA ILE A 240 0.02 -28.03 11.89
C ILE A 240 -0.75 -27.03 12.76
N THR A 241 -1.67 -27.49 13.61
CA THR A 241 -2.54 -26.63 14.43
C THR A 241 -1.80 -25.71 15.41
N PHE A 242 -0.65 -26.15 15.94
CA PHE A 242 0.18 -25.35 16.84
C PHE A 242 1.09 -24.37 16.08
N THR A 243 1.65 -24.80 14.96
CA THR A 243 2.56 -23.98 14.14
C THR A 243 1.80 -22.90 13.36
N SER A 244 0.58 -23.20 12.91
CA SER A 244 -0.33 -22.25 12.23
C SER A 244 -0.58 -21.00 13.05
N VAL A 245 -0.79 -21.11 14.37
CA VAL A 245 -1.04 -19.94 15.23
C VAL A 245 0.14 -18.98 15.25
N ARG A 246 1.38 -19.50 15.27
CA ARG A 246 2.58 -18.66 15.20
C ARG A 246 2.68 -17.95 13.84
N TYR A 247 2.37 -18.67 12.76
CA TYR A 247 2.32 -18.10 11.41
C TYR A 247 1.28 -16.97 11.30
N ILE A 248 0.07 -17.17 11.82
CA ILE A 248 -1.02 -16.17 11.80
C ILE A 248 -0.63 -14.91 12.57
N ILE A 249 0.00 -15.05 13.74
CA ILE A 249 0.46 -13.90 14.54
C ILE A 249 1.46 -13.05 13.75
N TRP A 250 2.47 -13.67 13.13
CA TRP A 250 3.46 -12.93 12.35
C TRP A 250 2.85 -12.28 11.10
N CYS A 251 1.89 -12.94 10.46
CA CYS A 251 1.13 -12.37 9.34
C CYS A 251 0.32 -11.13 9.77
N ALA A 252 -0.34 -11.19 10.92
CA ALA A 252 -1.06 -10.06 11.49
C ALA A 252 -0.13 -8.88 11.83
N VAL A 253 1.04 -9.16 12.42
CA VAL A 253 2.06 -8.16 12.74
C VAL A 253 2.56 -7.46 11.49
N GLU A 254 2.96 -8.22 10.46
CA GLU A 254 3.42 -7.70 9.16
C GLU A 254 2.35 -6.80 8.53
N ASN A 255 1.11 -7.28 8.44
CA ASN A 255 0.01 -6.55 7.82
C ASN A 255 -0.33 -5.24 8.56
N CYS A 256 -0.45 -5.28 9.89
CA CYS A 256 -0.66 -4.09 10.70
C CYS A 256 0.50 -3.09 10.51
N THR A 257 1.74 -3.59 10.46
CA THR A 257 2.92 -2.75 10.24
C THR A 257 2.89 -2.07 8.88
N VAL A 258 2.51 -2.77 7.81
CA VAL A 258 2.33 -2.20 6.46
C VAL A 258 1.25 -1.10 6.47
N ILE A 259 0.10 -1.35 7.12
CA ILE A 259 -0.99 -0.38 7.24
C ILE A 259 -0.52 0.87 7.99
N ILE A 260 0.18 0.70 9.11
CA ILE A 260 0.74 1.79 9.91
C ILE A 260 1.71 2.62 9.07
N THR A 261 2.70 1.98 8.45
CA THR A 261 3.70 2.63 7.58
C THR A 261 3.05 3.40 6.44
N SER A 262 2.02 2.84 5.82
CA SER A 262 1.30 3.50 4.71
C SER A 262 0.49 4.73 5.16
N SER A 263 0.09 4.79 6.43
CA SER A 263 -0.79 5.85 6.95
C SER A 263 -0.01 7.04 7.53
N ILE A 264 1.21 6.80 8.04
CA ILE A 264 2.08 7.84 8.63
C ILE A 264 2.29 9.07 7.73
N PRO A 265 2.55 8.96 6.41
CA PRO A 265 2.77 10.13 5.56
C PRO A 265 1.59 11.11 5.52
N PHE A 266 0.36 10.62 5.69
CA PHE A 266 -0.87 11.42 5.69
C PHE A 266 -1.16 12.09 7.03
N LEU A 267 -0.53 11.61 8.12
CA LEU A 267 -0.66 12.21 9.44
C LEU A 267 0.23 13.45 9.60
N ARG A 268 1.26 13.61 8.75
CA ARG A 268 2.16 14.76 8.72
C ARG A 268 1.46 16.12 8.78
N PRO A 269 0.43 16.44 7.97
CA PRO A 269 -0.29 17.71 8.05
C PRO A 269 -0.98 17.94 9.39
N LEU A 270 -1.37 16.90 10.13
CA LEU A 270 -2.07 17.04 11.42
C LEU A 270 -1.15 17.54 12.55
N PHE A 271 0.14 17.18 12.50
CA PHE A 271 1.17 17.62 13.46
C PHE A 271 1.78 18.98 13.12
N ARG A 272 1.53 19.50 11.91
CA ARG A 272 1.77 20.90 11.60
C ARG A 272 0.52 21.67 12.03
N SER A 273 0.66 22.54 13.03
CA SER A 273 -0.27 23.66 13.24
C SER A 273 -0.61 24.23 11.87
N ALA A 274 -1.92 24.37 11.62
CA ALA A 274 -2.56 24.66 10.35
C ALA A 274 -1.70 25.47 9.38
N PRO A 275 -1.78 25.24 8.04
CA PRO A 275 -1.39 26.31 7.12
C PRO A 275 -2.12 27.56 7.62
N LYS A 276 -1.34 28.63 7.88
CA LYS A 276 -1.93 29.93 8.24
C LYS A 276 -3.07 30.15 7.24
N PRO A 277 -4.28 30.51 7.71
CA PRO A 277 -5.38 30.76 6.79
C PRO A 277 -4.83 31.64 5.68
N TYR A 278 -5.06 31.22 4.45
CA TYR A 278 -4.82 32.09 3.31
C TYR A 278 -5.53 33.39 3.68
N ILE A 279 -4.76 34.46 3.91
CA ILE A 279 -5.35 35.78 3.99
C ILE A 279 -5.80 36.01 2.56
N GLU A 280 -7.08 35.80 2.32
CA GLU A 280 -7.73 36.35 1.14
C GLU A 280 -7.52 37.86 1.26
N VAL A 281 -6.56 38.39 0.49
CA VAL A 281 -6.35 39.84 0.38
C VAL A 281 -7.58 40.38 -0.34
N LYS A 282 -8.62 40.65 0.44
CA LYS A 282 -9.76 41.45 0.00
C LYS A 282 -9.19 42.86 -0.20
N ASN A 283 -9.09 43.26 -1.47
CA ASN A 283 -8.63 44.57 -1.96
C ASN A 283 -7.12 44.66 -2.26
N SER A 284 -6.68 43.98 -3.32
CA SER A 284 -5.70 44.62 -4.22
C SER A 284 -6.50 45.41 -5.26
N PRO A 285 -6.22 46.71 -5.52
CA PRO A 285 -6.84 47.42 -6.63
C PRO A 285 -6.45 46.68 -7.90
N THR A 286 -7.43 46.10 -8.59
CA THR A 286 -7.23 45.58 -9.93
C THR A 286 -6.65 46.70 -10.80
N PRO A 287 -5.53 46.49 -11.52
CA PRO A 287 -5.21 47.39 -12.62
C PRO A 287 -6.40 47.30 -13.59
N LYS A 288 -6.99 48.45 -13.92
CA LYS A 288 -8.02 48.54 -14.97
C LYS A 288 -7.40 48.02 -16.25
N ILE A 289 -7.74 46.79 -16.63
CA ILE A 289 -7.52 46.29 -17.97
C ILE A 289 -8.51 47.07 -18.83
N ILE A 290 -7.99 48.02 -19.61
CA ILE A 290 -8.74 48.64 -20.71
C ILE A 290 -9.06 47.48 -21.66
N GLN A 291 -10.35 47.13 -21.78
CA GLN A 291 -10.80 46.11 -22.72
C GLN A 291 -10.51 46.57 -24.14
N PRO A 292 -9.77 45.82 -24.97
CA PRO A 292 -9.91 45.93 -26.41
C PRO A 292 -11.25 45.29 -26.76
N ASN A 293 -12.10 46.08 -27.41
CA ASN A 293 -13.44 45.72 -27.84
C ASN A 293 -13.52 44.36 -28.55
N GLU A 294 -14.68 43.74 -28.40
CA GLU A 294 -15.17 42.54 -29.07
C GLU A 294 -14.61 42.35 -30.49
N ILE A 295 -13.88 41.25 -30.70
CA ILE A 295 -13.63 40.71 -32.03
C ILE A 295 -14.92 40.02 -32.46
N GLU A 296 -15.79 40.79 -33.10
CA GLU A 296 -16.96 40.30 -33.83
C GLU A 296 -16.47 39.48 -35.03
N TYR A 297 -16.84 38.20 -35.08
CA TYR A 297 -16.57 37.29 -36.19
C TYR A 297 -17.27 37.79 -37.47
N ARG A 298 -16.56 38.57 -38.30
CA ARG A 298 -17.02 38.96 -39.64
C ARG A 298 -16.43 38.03 -40.71
N ASN A 299 -17.33 37.40 -41.46
CA ASN A 299 -17.06 36.41 -42.51
C ASN A 299 -15.98 36.84 -43.53
N SER A 300 -15.10 35.89 -43.85
CA SER A 300 -13.93 36.00 -44.73
C SER A 300 -14.22 36.16 -46.24
N ARG A 301 -15.09 37.09 -46.67
CA ARG A 301 -15.39 37.27 -48.12
C ARG A 301 -15.32 38.69 -48.71
N GLU A 302 -14.93 39.74 -47.97
CA GLU A 302 -14.94 41.11 -48.53
C GLU A 302 -13.63 41.93 -48.49
N ILE A 303 -12.52 41.43 -47.94
CA ILE A 303 -11.25 42.20 -47.89
C ILE A 303 -10.37 41.92 -49.12
N LEU A 304 -10.94 42.02 -50.32
CA LEU A 304 -10.19 41.97 -51.59
C LEU A 304 -10.35 43.25 -52.42
N ALA A 305 -10.77 44.36 -51.80
CA ALA A 305 -11.11 45.57 -52.54
C ALA A 305 -10.70 46.85 -51.80
N ASP A 306 -9.42 47.02 -51.43
CA ASP A 306 -8.85 48.37 -51.38
C ASP A 306 -7.31 48.37 -51.39
N PRO A 307 -6.65 48.81 -52.48
CA PRO A 307 -5.20 48.92 -52.55
C PRO A 307 -4.61 50.18 -51.86
N GLU A 308 -5.43 51.16 -51.43
CA GLU A 308 -4.91 52.38 -50.78
C GLU A 308 -4.52 52.16 -49.31
N ALA A 309 -5.19 51.24 -48.60
CA ALA A 309 -4.93 50.94 -47.18
C ALA A 309 -3.57 50.26 -46.91
N ILE A 310 -2.97 49.62 -47.92
CA ILE A 310 -1.68 48.92 -47.78
C ILE A 310 -0.51 49.94 -47.81
N GLN A 311 -0.67 51.08 -48.49
CA GLN A 311 0.40 52.05 -48.65
C GLN A 311 0.61 52.90 -47.38
N GLU A 312 -0.47 53.24 -46.67
CA GLU A 312 -0.40 53.96 -45.38
C GLU A 312 0.33 53.16 -44.30
N GLU A 313 0.17 51.84 -44.29
CA GLU A 313 0.79 50.96 -43.28
C GLU A 313 2.28 50.70 -43.58
N ILE A 314 2.71 50.81 -44.84
CA ILE A 314 4.12 50.75 -45.23
C ILE A 314 4.86 52.06 -44.88
N ASP A 315 4.24 53.22 -45.10
CA ASP A 315 4.84 54.52 -44.76
C ASP A 315 4.96 54.72 -43.24
N TYR A 316 3.99 54.24 -42.45
CA TYR A 316 4.03 54.28 -40.98
C TYR A 316 5.16 53.41 -40.38
N LEU A 317 5.55 52.34 -41.06
CA LEU A 317 6.63 51.45 -40.62
C LEU A 317 8.02 51.92 -41.06
N GLY A 318 8.12 52.80 -42.07
CA GLY A 318 9.36 53.43 -42.50
C GLY A 318 9.89 54.48 -41.51
N ASP A 319 9.01 55.31 -40.98
CA ASP A 319 9.35 56.46 -40.12
C ASP A 319 9.91 56.04 -38.73
N LYS A 320 9.58 54.82 -38.29
CA LYS A 320 9.98 54.32 -36.95
C LYS A 320 11.38 53.72 -36.90
N LYS A 321 12.09 53.63 -38.03
CA LYS A 321 13.41 52.97 -38.13
C LYS A 321 14.59 53.93 -37.94
N ASP A 322 14.35 55.24 -37.99
CA ASP A 322 15.40 56.26 -37.92
C ASP A 322 15.72 56.77 -36.49
N ASP A 323 14.96 56.34 -35.48
CA ASP A 323 15.02 56.91 -34.11
C ASP A 323 15.82 56.09 -33.06
N VAL A 324 16.65 55.12 -33.47
CA VAL A 324 17.49 54.33 -32.54
C VAL A 324 18.97 54.47 -32.89
N ASN A 325 19.56 55.60 -32.49
CA ASN A 325 21.00 55.85 -32.52
C ASN A 325 21.62 55.40 -31.19
N ILE A 326 22.31 54.25 -31.17
CA ILE A 326 23.07 53.77 -30.00
C ILE A 326 24.52 54.22 -30.17
N GLU A 327 24.92 55.25 -29.42
CA GLU A 327 26.31 55.69 -29.30
C GLU A 327 27.19 54.59 -28.69
N SER A 328 28.33 54.37 -29.34
CA SER A 328 29.38 53.45 -28.92
C SER A 328 30.46 54.22 -28.17
N HIS A 329 30.77 53.79 -26.94
CA HIS A 329 31.98 54.22 -26.25
C HIS A 329 32.85 52.99 -25.94
N SER A 330 33.93 52.88 -26.73
CA SER A 330 35.15 52.17 -26.39
C SER A 330 35.91 52.95 -25.30
N LEU A 331 36.67 52.23 -24.45
CA LEU A 331 38.04 52.56 -24.03
C LEU A 331 38.56 51.51 -23.02
N VAL A 332 39.62 50.82 -23.46
CA VAL A 332 40.82 50.31 -22.76
C VAL A 332 40.67 49.29 -21.64
#